data_AF-M7WE32-F1
#
_entry.id   AF-M7WE32-F1
#
_cell.length_a   1.000
_cell.length_b   1.000
_cell.length_c   1.000
_cell.angle_alpha   90.00
_cell.angle_beta   90.00
_cell.angle_gamma   90.00
#
_symmetry.space_group_name_H-M   'P 1'
#
loop_
_entity.id
_entity.type
_entity.pdbx_description
1 polymer ?
#
loop_
_entity_poly.entity_id
_entity_poly.type
_entity_poly.pdbx_seq_one_letter_code
_entity_poly.pdbx_strand_id
1 'polypeptide(L)'
;MPHCYPRLPFELVERICQDAVAANSYDLNVEQLGRSVSLVCREWKEIGQALAFKQPVLGRYSKRGDLAAVLVEHLDRYPHLADLVRVLKVQFSWNATDAALQPLCRLLERCRQVTEVVWHDDKLKMVPAMLPFFPRTTLTSLDLGSLHGSWDPAPVLRFLPECLQLRHLTLRAVNLPAHPGAPISAPSGVPALPLRTLTLEFNGYNDQRRLRPPPSFARIEAIVVQRFFRLIEPTTLTSFAISFHTRNFGGVSKWISACVNLRSLVAWMQDGDLTPYTSRLTSMIVPLRQMRRLELYGDRSVQYRSNLSEGEENLHAVCLSAFLDLLPTTLVTFNVAIWAPAGDCCGIFKAFLRCRLYNSPLLAATIDSAAGRWDRISVTANKQRLTSQDGRRRRTWSNVGEYEGTIRRTTPPSELACEPAEDVWPFAASRRERVSARWLMSYRFWAGYCETCYESDDGSWELDRGQQDRSWWWRDSEKERL
;
A
#
# COMPACT_ATOMS: atom_id res chain seq x y z
N MET A 1 -17.49 -37.85 41.63
CA MET A 1 -18.14 -37.36 40.40
C MET A 1 -17.06 -36.73 39.53
N PRO A 2 -16.91 -37.09 38.24
CA PRO A 2 -15.94 -36.40 37.39
C PRO A 2 -16.48 -34.99 37.13
N HIS A 3 -15.72 -33.97 37.51
CA HIS A 3 -16.05 -32.58 37.22
C HIS A 3 -16.06 -32.39 35.70
N CYS A 4 -17.26 -32.22 35.13
CA CYS A 4 -17.40 -31.70 33.77
C CYS A 4 -16.87 -30.26 33.78
N TYR A 5 -15.67 -30.06 33.23
CA TYR A 5 -15.21 -28.73 32.88
C TYR A 5 -16.25 -28.08 31.95
N PRO A 6 -16.54 -26.78 32.09
CA PRO A 6 -17.48 -26.10 31.21
C PRO A 6 -16.98 -26.22 29.77
N ARG A 7 -17.78 -26.88 28.92
CA ARG A 7 -17.49 -27.05 27.50
C ARG A 7 -17.54 -25.68 26.83
N LEU A 8 -16.39 -25.19 26.37
CA LEU A 8 -16.35 -24.02 25.51
C LEU A 8 -16.99 -24.36 24.16
N PRO A 9 -17.94 -23.54 23.66
CA PRO A 9 -18.45 -23.63 22.30
C PRO A 9 -17.32 -23.64 21.26
N PHE A 10 -17.56 -24.37 20.17
CA PHE A 10 -16.61 -24.54 19.07
C PHE A 10 -16.09 -23.18 18.55
N GLU A 11 -16.99 -22.22 18.41
CA GLU A 11 -16.74 -20.88 17.90
C GLU A 11 -15.82 -20.07 18.82
N LEU A 12 -15.88 -20.32 20.13
CA LEU A 12 -15.03 -19.64 21.11
C LEU A 12 -13.62 -20.20 21.13
N VAL A 13 -13.45 -21.52 21.02
CA VAL A 13 -12.12 -22.15 20.91
C VAL A 13 -11.45 -21.74 19.59
N GLU A 14 -12.20 -21.68 18.49
CA GLU A 14 -11.68 -21.19 17.21
C GLU A 14 -11.20 -19.74 17.33
N ARG A 15 -12.01 -18.86 17.96
CA ARG A 15 -11.65 -17.46 18.16
C ARG A 15 -10.43 -17.27 19.05
N ILE A 16 -10.31 -18.04 20.13
CA ILE A 16 -9.10 -18.04 20.99
C ILE A 16 -7.86 -18.40 20.19
N CYS A 17 -7.95 -19.43 19.33
CA CYS A 17 -6.82 -19.84 18.50
C CYS A 17 -6.47 -18.76 17.45
N GLN A 18 -7.47 -18.11 16.86
CA GLN A 18 -7.26 -17.01 15.91
C GLN A 18 -6.61 -15.79 16.57
N ASP A 19 -7.05 -15.42 17.78
CA ASP A 19 -6.47 -14.31 18.55
C ASP A 19 -5.03 -14.62 18.97
N ALA A 20 -4.72 -15.87 19.34
CA ALA A 20 -3.36 -16.30 19.67
C ALA A 20 -2.40 -16.18 18.48
N VAL A 21 -2.88 -16.49 17.27
CA VAL A 21 -2.15 -16.30 16.01
C VAL A 21 -1.97 -14.82 15.69
N ALA A 22 -3.02 -14.01 15.84
CA ALA A 22 -2.98 -12.57 15.55
C ALA A 22 -2.08 -11.78 16.51
N ALA A 23 -1.97 -12.21 17.76
CA ALA A 23 -1.17 -11.56 18.79
C ALA A 23 0.35 -11.76 18.61
N ASN A 24 0.81 -12.55 17.63
CA ASN A 24 2.23 -12.96 17.49
C ASN A 24 2.84 -13.47 18.81
N SER A 25 1.99 -13.92 19.75
CA SER A 25 2.39 -14.18 21.15
C SER A 25 3.27 -15.42 21.29
N TYR A 26 3.33 -16.23 20.25
CA TYR A 26 4.24 -17.34 20.08
C TYR A 26 4.66 -17.37 18.61
N ASP A 27 5.95 -17.60 18.33
CA ASP A 27 6.49 -17.88 16.98
C ASP A 27 5.92 -19.18 16.35
N LEU A 28 4.77 -19.67 16.83
CA LEU A 28 4.10 -20.87 16.38
C LEU A 28 3.36 -20.60 15.06
N ASN A 29 3.78 -21.32 14.02
CA ASN A 29 3.03 -21.42 12.78
C ASN A 29 1.61 -21.96 13.08
N VAL A 30 0.56 -21.41 12.44
CA VAL A 30 -0.85 -21.83 12.57
C VAL A 30 -1.02 -23.35 12.48
N GLU A 31 -0.24 -23.97 11.60
CA GLU A 31 -0.20 -25.43 11.44
C GLU A 31 0.24 -26.16 12.72
N GLN A 32 1.29 -25.68 13.39
CA GLN A 32 1.81 -26.26 14.64
C GLN A 32 0.84 -26.07 15.80
N LEU A 33 0.18 -24.90 15.86
CA LEU A 33 -0.89 -24.65 16.83
C LEU A 33 -2.03 -25.63 16.61
N GLY A 34 -2.50 -25.80 15.37
CA GLY A 34 -3.56 -26.74 15.03
C GLY A 34 -3.22 -28.19 15.41
N ARG A 35 -1.98 -28.63 15.12
CA ARG A 35 -1.49 -29.95 15.55
C ARG A 35 -1.54 -30.11 17.08
N SER A 36 -1.11 -29.10 17.82
CA SER A 36 -1.11 -29.13 19.29
C SER A 36 -2.53 -29.17 19.87
N VAL A 37 -3.42 -28.32 19.36
CA VAL A 37 -4.85 -28.28 19.72
C VAL A 37 -5.52 -29.63 19.45
N SER A 38 -5.18 -30.28 18.34
CA SER A 38 -5.79 -31.56 17.96
C SER A 38 -5.49 -32.72 18.91
N LEU A 39 -4.46 -32.59 19.77
CA LEU A 39 -4.01 -33.59 20.72
C LEU A 39 -4.56 -33.38 22.14
N VAL A 40 -5.24 -32.25 22.41
CA VAL A 40 -5.72 -31.90 23.77
C VAL A 40 -6.84 -32.84 24.22
N CYS A 41 -7.91 -32.97 23.42
CA CYS A 41 -9.02 -33.86 23.69
C CYS A 41 -9.80 -34.20 22.41
N ARG A 42 -10.74 -35.15 22.49
CA ARG A 42 -11.53 -35.59 21.34
C ARG A 42 -12.36 -34.47 20.69
N GLU A 43 -12.94 -33.59 21.51
CA GLU A 43 -13.75 -32.45 21.03
C GLU A 43 -12.88 -31.41 20.32
N TRP A 44 -11.64 -31.21 20.77
CA TRP A 44 -10.70 -30.26 20.18
C TRP A 44 -9.96 -30.81 18.95
N LYS A 45 -10.05 -32.13 18.73
CA LYS A 45 -9.43 -32.79 17.58
C LYS A 45 -9.89 -32.18 16.26
N GLU A 46 -11.21 -31.99 16.10
CA GLU A 46 -11.79 -31.44 14.87
C GLU A 46 -11.36 -29.99 14.64
N ILE A 47 -11.32 -29.18 15.72
CA ILE A 47 -10.86 -27.79 15.69
C ILE A 47 -9.38 -27.72 15.31
N GLY A 48 -8.55 -28.54 15.96
CA GLY A 48 -7.12 -28.59 15.68
C GLY A 48 -6.81 -29.07 14.26
N GLN A 49 -7.56 -30.05 13.75
CA GLN A 49 -7.48 -30.48 12.35
C GLN A 49 -7.91 -29.37 11.39
N ALA A 50 -9.04 -28.69 11.64
CA ALA A 50 -9.47 -27.56 10.84
C ALA A 50 -8.41 -26.47 10.79
N LEU A 51 -7.81 -26.11 11.92
CA LEU A 51 -6.72 -25.12 11.99
C LEU A 51 -5.46 -25.59 11.25
N ALA A 52 -5.04 -26.85 11.46
CA ALA A 52 -3.83 -27.38 10.87
C ALA A 52 -3.91 -27.49 9.34
N PHE A 53 -5.07 -27.88 8.82
CA PHE A 53 -5.29 -28.10 7.38
C PHE A 53 -5.89 -26.88 6.66
N LYS A 54 -6.30 -25.81 7.37
CA LYS A 54 -6.82 -24.58 6.75
C LYS A 54 -5.85 -23.97 5.74
N GLN A 55 -4.56 -23.95 6.08
CA GLN A 55 -3.49 -23.35 5.29
C GLN A 55 -2.21 -24.21 5.32
N PRO A 56 -2.15 -25.34 4.60
CA PRO A 56 -0.93 -26.12 4.49
C PRO A 56 0.15 -25.29 3.79
N VAL A 57 1.32 -25.14 4.43
CA VAL A 57 2.46 -24.42 3.85
C VAL A 57 3.36 -25.42 3.15
N LEU A 58 3.29 -25.46 1.82
CA LEU A 58 4.21 -26.22 0.99
C LEU A 58 5.47 -25.36 0.82
N GLY A 59 6.54 -25.62 1.60
CA GLY A 59 7.84 -24.96 1.36
C GLY A 59 8.84 -24.81 2.53
N ARG A 60 8.44 -24.89 3.80
CA ARG A 60 9.32 -24.51 4.93
C ARG A 60 10.17 -25.62 5.58
N TYR A 61 10.03 -26.88 5.17
CA TYR A 61 10.79 -27.99 5.77
C TYR A 61 11.70 -28.66 4.73
N SER A 62 12.79 -27.97 4.38
CA SER A 62 13.84 -28.52 3.54
C SER A 62 14.66 -29.56 4.31
N LYS A 63 14.34 -30.84 4.07
CA LYS A 63 15.29 -31.98 4.11
C LYS A 63 14.66 -33.33 3.73
N ARG A 64 13.32 -33.46 3.67
CA ARG A 64 12.66 -34.74 3.33
C ARG A 64 11.52 -34.54 2.32
N GLY A 65 11.77 -34.92 1.06
CA GLY A 65 10.74 -35.26 0.08
C GLY A 65 9.90 -34.11 -0.49
N ASP A 66 9.21 -34.42 -1.58
CA ASP A 66 8.20 -33.55 -2.19
C ASP A 66 6.97 -33.45 -1.27
N LEU A 67 6.85 -32.35 -0.52
CA LEU A 67 5.80 -32.13 0.47
C LEU A 67 4.39 -32.18 -0.15
N ALA A 68 4.25 -31.81 -1.42
CA ALA A 68 2.97 -31.93 -2.11
C ALA A 68 2.59 -33.40 -2.28
N ALA A 69 3.54 -34.27 -2.60
CA ALA A 69 3.29 -35.72 -2.71
C ALA A 69 2.91 -36.34 -1.36
N VAL A 70 3.61 -35.97 -0.28
CA VAL A 70 3.30 -36.44 1.08
C VAL A 70 1.92 -35.98 1.53
N LEU A 71 1.55 -34.72 1.25
CA LEU A 71 0.23 -34.21 1.58
C LEU A 71 -0.85 -34.91 0.77
N VAL A 72 -0.64 -35.16 -0.52
CA VAL A 72 -1.58 -35.92 -1.35
C VAL A 72 -1.79 -37.33 -0.80
N GLU A 73 -0.72 -38.06 -0.47
CA GLU A 73 -0.82 -39.40 0.13
C GLU A 73 -1.62 -39.36 1.45
N HIS A 74 -1.39 -38.33 2.27
CA HIS A 74 -2.13 -38.15 3.51
C HIS A 74 -3.62 -37.87 3.28
N LEU A 75 -3.95 -37.03 2.30
CA LEU A 75 -5.35 -36.72 1.93
C LEU A 75 -6.05 -37.92 1.27
N ASP A 76 -5.31 -38.76 0.54
CA ASP A 76 -5.84 -40.02 0.01
C ASP A 76 -6.22 -40.98 1.13
N ARG A 77 -5.43 -41.02 2.22
CA ARG A 77 -5.74 -41.81 3.41
C ARG A 77 -6.87 -41.21 4.27
N TYR A 78 -6.99 -39.89 4.28
CA TYR A 78 -7.96 -39.16 5.10
C TYR A 78 -8.75 -38.12 4.27
N PRO A 79 -9.72 -38.54 3.44
CA PRO A 79 -10.36 -37.67 2.46
C PRO A 79 -11.09 -36.46 3.04
N HIS A 80 -11.69 -36.60 4.23
CA HIS A 80 -12.41 -35.52 4.93
C HIS A 80 -11.53 -34.30 5.26
N LEU A 81 -10.20 -34.47 5.31
CA LEU A 81 -9.26 -33.37 5.57
C LEU A 81 -9.10 -32.46 4.34
N ALA A 82 -9.34 -32.95 3.12
CA ALA A 82 -9.24 -32.15 1.91
C ALA A 82 -10.28 -31.03 1.89
N ASP A 83 -11.45 -31.28 2.48
CA ASP A 83 -12.54 -30.30 2.62
C ASP A 83 -12.24 -29.20 3.66
N LEU A 84 -11.19 -29.34 4.46
CA LEU A 84 -10.74 -28.33 5.41
C LEU A 84 -9.74 -27.34 4.79
N VAL A 85 -9.14 -27.69 3.65
CA VAL A 85 -8.16 -26.83 2.97
C VAL A 85 -8.86 -25.64 2.34
N ARG A 86 -8.49 -24.43 2.77
CA ARG A 86 -9.06 -23.15 2.29
C ARG A 86 -8.02 -22.30 1.57
N VAL A 87 -6.79 -22.32 2.05
CA VAL A 87 -5.70 -21.49 1.53
C VAL A 87 -4.56 -22.39 1.09
N LEU A 88 -4.22 -22.35 -0.19
CA LEU A 88 -3.06 -23.06 -0.72
C LEU A 88 -1.91 -22.09 -0.95
N LYS A 89 -0.87 -22.20 -0.13
CA LYS A 89 0.38 -21.44 -0.31
C LYS A 89 1.44 -22.35 -0.90
N VAL A 90 1.84 -22.04 -2.13
CA VAL A 90 2.90 -22.74 -2.87
C VAL A 90 4.16 -21.89 -2.82
N GLN A 91 5.16 -22.38 -2.09
CA GLN A 91 6.50 -21.80 -2.04
C GLN A 91 7.49 -22.93 -2.32
N PHE A 92 8.10 -22.94 -3.50
CA PHE A 92 9.14 -23.91 -3.78
C PHE A 92 10.47 -23.47 -3.18
N SER A 93 11.28 -24.46 -2.86
CA SER A 93 12.72 -24.22 -2.76
C SER A 93 13.30 -24.03 -4.16
N TRP A 94 14.41 -23.31 -4.28
CA TRP A 94 15.10 -23.02 -5.55
C TRP A 94 15.42 -24.28 -6.39
N ASN A 95 15.42 -25.47 -5.76
CA ASN A 95 15.72 -26.76 -6.38
C ASN A 95 14.48 -27.54 -6.88
N ALA A 96 13.28 -26.97 -6.87
CA ALA A 96 12.10 -27.69 -7.34
C ALA A 96 12.15 -27.95 -8.86
N THR A 97 12.00 -29.22 -9.21
CA THR A 97 11.91 -29.75 -10.58
C THR A 97 10.45 -29.88 -11.02
N ASP A 98 10.20 -29.98 -12.32
CA ASP A 98 8.86 -30.19 -12.92
C ASP A 98 8.11 -31.42 -12.36
N ALA A 99 8.85 -32.36 -11.73
CA ALA A 99 8.28 -33.49 -11.00
C ALA A 99 7.23 -33.08 -9.94
N ALA A 100 7.31 -31.87 -9.38
CA ALA A 100 6.36 -31.38 -8.39
C ALA A 100 5.00 -30.95 -8.98
N LEU A 101 4.86 -30.86 -10.31
CA LEU A 101 3.58 -30.54 -10.97
C LEU A 101 2.50 -31.58 -10.68
N GLN A 102 2.83 -32.85 -10.86
CA GLN A 102 1.87 -33.94 -10.76
C GLN A 102 1.23 -34.02 -9.36
N PRO A 103 2.01 -33.99 -8.26
CA PRO A 103 1.45 -33.89 -6.91
C PRO A 103 0.58 -32.65 -6.70
N LEU A 104 0.98 -31.48 -7.22
CA LEU A 104 0.19 -30.26 -7.08
C LEU A 104 -1.13 -30.31 -7.85
N CYS A 105 -1.15 -30.92 -9.03
CA CYS A 105 -2.39 -31.11 -9.79
C CYS A 105 -3.36 -31.97 -8.97
N ARG A 106 -2.89 -33.10 -8.47
CA ARG A 106 -3.69 -34.00 -7.62
C ARG A 106 -4.20 -33.29 -6.36
N LEU A 107 -3.35 -32.47 -5.74
CA LEU A 107 -3.74 -31.70 -4.57
C LEU A 107 -4.91 -30.74 -4.87
N LEU A 108 -4.81 -29.97 -5.96
CA LEU A 108 -5.86 -29.03 -6.37
C LEU A 108 -7.16 -29.73 -6.77
N GLU A 109 -7.07 -30.89 -7.43
CA GLU A 109 -8.25 -31.71 -7.75
C GLU A 109 -8.99 -32.22 -6.51
N ARG A 110 -8.25 -32.50 -5.43
CA ARG A 110 -8.80 -32.97 -4.15
C ARG A 110 -9.33 -31.83 -3.29
N CYS A 111 -8.62 -30.72 -3.22
CA CYS A 111 -8.93 -29.59 -2.35
C CYS A 111 -9.93 -28.62 -3.02
N ARG A 112 -11.17 -29.08 -3.25
CA ARG A 112 -12.20 -28.32 -3.98
C ARG A 112 -12.70 -27.05 -3.27
N GLN A 113 -12.50 -26.99 -1.96
CA GLN A 113 -12.95 -25.87 -1.12
C GLN A 113 -11.88 -24.78 -0.97
N VAL A 114 -10.80 -24.83 -1.75
CA VAL A 114 -9.77 -23.79 -1.75
C VAL A 114 -10.36 -22.47 -2.25
N THR A 115 -10.23 -21.43 -1.44
CA THR A 115 -10.69 -20.07 -1.72
C THR A 115 -9.54 -19.12 -2.01
N GLU A 116 -8.33 -19.43 -1.57
CA GLU A 116 -7.15 -18.59 -1.78
C GLU A 116 -5.98 -19.41 -2.33
N VAL A 117 -5.35 -18.90 -3.39
CA VAL A 117 -4.11 -19.46 -3.94
C VAL A 117 -3.03 -18.39 -3.92
N VAL A 118 -1.92 -18.70 -3.25
CA VAL A 118 -0.73 -17.85 -3.18
C VAL A 118 0.46 -18.59 -3.77
N TRP A 119 1.07 -18.01 -4.79
CA TRP A 119 2.21 -18.58 -5.51
C TRP A 119 3.31 -17.53 -5.62
N HIS A 120 4.30 -17.62 -4.74
CA HIS A 120 5.44 -16.69 -4.70
C HIS A 120 6.73 -17.43 -5.02
N ASP A 121 7.08 -17.55 -6.31
CA ASP A 121 8.25 -18.33 -6.73
C ASP A 121 8.79 -17.98 -8.13
N ASP A 122 10.07 -18.22 -8.36
CA ASP A 122 10.73 -18.17 -9.67
C ASP A 122 10.19 -19.22 -10.66
N LYS A 123 9.47 -20.22 -10.15
CA LYS A 123 8.76 -21.24 -10.93
C LYS A 123 7.36 -20.83 -11.39
N LEU A 124 7.00 -19.55 -11.39
CA LEU A 124 5.72 -19.04 -11.94
C LEU A 124 5.43 -19.49 -13.39
N LYS A 125 6.44 -19.90 -14.16
CA LYS A 125 6.28 -20.51 -15.50
C LYS A 125 5.40 -21.76 -15.50
N MET A 126 5.21 -22.41 -14.35
CA MET A 126 4.37 -23.59 -14.16
C MET A 126 2.88 -23.22 -14.04
N VAL A 127 2.55 -22.00 -13.61
CA VAL A 127 1.17 -21.56 -13.37
C VAL A 127 0.25 -21.80 -14.57
N PRO A 128 0.63 -21.50 -15.83
CA PRO A 128 -0.24 -21.76 -16.98
C PRO A 128 -0.70 -23.22 -17.10
N ALA A 129 0.16 -24.18 -16.76
CA ALA A 129 -0.20 -25.60 -16.76
C ALA A 129 -1.11 -25.98 -15.57
N MET A 130 -1.08 -25.19 -14.50
CA MET A 130 -1.84 -25.42 -13.27
C MET A 130 -3.22 -24.74 -13.27
N LEU A 131 -3.40 -23.64 -14.03
CA LEU A 131 -4.66 -22.89 -14.10
C LEU A 131 -5.90 -23.77 -14.38
N PRO A 132 -5.86 -24.83 -15.21
CA PRO A 132 -7.01 -25.71 -15.41
C PRO A 132 -7.52 -26.37 -14.13
N PHE A 133 -6.62 -26.62 -13.16
CA PHE A 133 -6.92 -27.29 -11.90
C PHE A 133 -7.31 -26.32 -10.78
N PHE A 134 -7.21 -25.00 -11.00
CA PHE A 134 -7.59 -24.03 -9.98
C PHE A 134 -9.10 -24.04 -9.74
N PRO A 135 -9.56 -23.86 -8.49
CA PRO A 135 -10.96 -23.98 -8.13
C PRO A 135 -11.77 -22.73 -8.55
N ARG A 136 -12.15 -22.66 -9.82
CA ARG A 136 -12.77 -21.47 -10.48
C ARG A 136 -13.98 -20.90 -9.73
N THR A 137 -14.82 -21.76 -9.15
CA THR A 137 -16.09 -21.35 -8.55
C THR A 137 -15.99 -20.87 -7.11
N THR A 138 -14.95 -21.27 -6.38
CA THR A 138 -14.75 -20.95 -4.96
C THR A 138 -13.60 -19.98 -4.71
N LEU A 139 -12.75 -19.73 -5.71
CA LEU A 139 -11.61 -18.83 -5.59
C LEU A 139 -12.06 -17.38 -5.33
N THR A 140 -11.69 -16.85 -4.17
CA THR A 140 -11.93 -15.46 -3.74
C THR A 140 -10.66 -14.62 -3.77
N SER A 141 -9.48 -15.25 -3.70
CA SER A 141 -8.18 -14.56 -3.69
C SER A 141 -7.14 -15.30 -4.53
N LEU A 142 -6.44 -14.56 -5.40
CA LEU A 142 -5.35 -15.07 -6.22
C LEU A 142 -4.15 -14.13 -6.12
N ASP A 143 -3.03 -14.65 -5.61
CA ASP A 143 -1.78 -13.92 -5.45
C ASP A 143 -0.65 -14.66 -6.18
N LEU A 144 -0.15 -14.06 -7.26
CA LEU A 144 0.89 -14.60 -8.11
C LEU A 144 2.06 -13.61 -8.17
N GLY A 145 3.23 -14.02 -7.69
CA GLY A 145 4.42 -13.19 -7.66
C GLY A 145 5.71 -13.99 -7.79
N SER A 146 6.76 -13.34 -8.24
CA SER A 146 8.11 -13.89 -8.24
C SER A 146 9.08 -12.81 -7.81
N LEU A 147 10.08 -13.18 -7.01
CA LEU A 147 11.12 -12.27 -6.54
C LEU A 147 12.25 -12.12 -7.57
N HIS A 148 12.50 -13.13 -8.41
CA HIS A 148 13.63 -13.13 -9.33
C HIS A 148 13.26 -13.45 -10.79
N GLY A 149 11.99 -13.79 -11.07
CA GLY A 149 11.50 -14.24 -12.37
C GLY A 149 10.46 -13.32 -13.01
N SER A 150 10.57 -13.12 -14.33
CA SER A 150 9.55 -12.50 -15.16
C SER A 150 8.60 -13.57 -15.74
N TRP A 151 7.29 -13.31 -15.81
CA TRP A 151 6.31 -14.27 -16.34
C TRP A 151 5.21 -13.62 -17.19
N ASP A 152 4.60 -14.37 -18.11
CA ASP A 152 3.55 -13.88 -19.02
C ASP A 152 2.16 -13.94 -18.36
N PRO A 153 1.44 -12.80 -18.23
CA PRO A 153 0.10 -12.76 -17.63
C PRO A 153 -1.02 -13.26 -18.57
N ALA A 154 -0.75 -13.52 -19.85
CA ALA A 154 -1.79 -13.86 -20.82
C ALA A 154 -2.64 -15.10 -20.45
N PRO A 155 -2.08 -16.20 -19.91
CA PRO A 155 -2.88 -17.34 -19.46
C PRO A 155 -3.83 -16.98 -18.30
N VAL A 156 -3.37 -16.14 -17.37
CA VAL A 156 -4.19 -15.67 -16.24
C VAL A 156 -5.33 -14.80 -16.74
N LEU A 157 -5.08 -13.88 -17.68
CA LEU A 157 -6.12 -13.05 -18.30
C LEU A 157 -7.23 -13.87 -18.96
N ARG A 158 -6.93 -15.06 -19.48
CA ARG A 158 -7.94 -15.97 -20.06
C ARG A 158 -8.73 -16.73 -19.00
N PHE A 159 -8.13 -16.96 -17.84
CA PHE A 159 -8.72 -17.71 -16.72
C PHE A 159 -9.62 -16.83 -15.83
N LEU A 160 -9.27 -15.56 -15.64
CA LEU A 160 -9.98 -14.62 -14.77
C LEU A 160 -11.51 -14.53 -15.02
N PRO A 161 -12.01 -14.49 -16.27
CA PRO A 161 -13.45 -14.44 -16.55
C PRO A 161 -14.26 -15.59 -15.93
N GLU A 162 -13.61 -16.70 -15.60
CA GLU A 162 -14.25 -17.89 -15.02
C GLU A 162 -14.34 -17.84 -13.49
N CYS A 163 -13.66 -16.88 -12.86
CA CYS A 163 -13.53 -16.75 -11.41
C CYS A 163 -14.52 -15.73 -10.83
N LEU A 164 -15.82 -16.01 -10.92
CA LEU A 164 -16.88 -15.04 -10.58
C LEU A 164 -16.90 -14.62 -9.10
N GLN A 165 -16.32 -15.42 -8.20
CA GLN A 165 -16.23 -15.10 -6.77
C GLN A 165 -14.95 -14.35 -6.39
N LEU A 166 -14.05 -14.10 -7.35
CA LEU A 166 -12.78 -13.46 -7.09
C LEU A 166 -12.99 -12.03 -6.56
N ARG A 167 -12.34 -11.71 -5.44
CA ARG A 167 -12.37 -10.39 -4.79
C ARG A 167 -10.99 -9.77 -4.67
N HIS A 168 -9.94 -10.59 -4.63
CA HIS A 168 -8.57 -10.12 -4.46
C HIS A 168 -7.69 -10.70 -5.57
N LEU A 169 -7.03 -9.82 -6.31
CA LEU A 169 -6.08 -10.21 -7.35
C LEU A 169 -4.77 -9.45 -7.14
N THR A 170 -3.69 -10.18 -6.96
CA THR A 170 -2.34 -9.63 -6.85
C THR A 170 -1.45 -10.31 -7.88
N LEU A 171 -0.92 -9.51 -8.80
CA LEU A 171 0.02 -9.96 -9.82
C LEU A 171 1.31 -9.13 -9.68
N ARG A 172 2.43 -9.78 -9.40
CA ARG A 172 3.73 -9.14 -9.23
C ARG A 172 4.76 -9.67 -10.22
N ALA A 173 5.75 -8.84 -10.53
CA ALA A 173 6.82 -9.13 -11.48
C ALA A 173 6.30 -9.57 -12.87
N VAL A 174 5.20 -8.95 -13.33
CA VAL A 174 4.57 -9.26 -14.62
C VAL A 174 5.49 -8.85 -15.76
N ASN A 175 5.78 -9.77 -16.69
CA ASN A 175 6.56 -9.45 -17.89
C ASN A 175 5.67 -8.86 -18.97
N LEU A 176 6.21 -7.88 -19.69
CA LEU A 176 5.58 -7.34 -20.88
C LEU A 176 6.01 -8.19 -22.09
N PRO A 177 5.08 -8.84 -22.79
CA PRO A 177 5.45 -9.72 -23.92
C PRO A 177 6.06 -8.87 -25.04
N ALA A 178 7.08 -9.40 -25.74
CA ALA A 178 7.71 -8.70 -26.87
C ALA A 178 6.69 -8.34 -27.99
N HIS A 179 5.65 -9.16 -28.12
CA HIS A 179 4.49 -8.88 -28.96
C HIS A 179 3.22 -9.03 -28.10
N PRO A 180 2.40 -7.97 -27.97
CA PRO A 180 1.08 -8.13 -27.39
C PRO A 180 0.28 -9.00 -28.37
N GLY A 181 0.12 -10.29 -28.06
CA GLY A 181 -0.69 -11.21 -28.87
C GLY A 181 -2.12 -10.68 -29.09
N ALA A 182 -2.92 -11.35 -29.90
CA ALA A 182 -4.28 -10.91 -30.26
C ALA A 182 -5.08 -10.36 -29.05
N PRO A 183 -5.91 -9.31 -29.23
CA PRO A 183 -6.73 -8.76 -28.17
C PRO A 183 -7.56 -9.88 -27.54
N ILE A 184 -7.40 -10.08 -26.23
CA ILE A 184 -8.36 -10.85 -25.46
C ILE A 184 -9.55 -9.92 -25.31
N SER A 185 -10.48 -9.99 -26.25
CA SER A 185 -11.82 -9.49 -26.01
C SER A 185 -12.37 -10.34 -24.87
N ALA A 186 -12.87 -9.69 -23.80
CA ALA A 186 -13.77 -10.37 -22.89
C ALA A 186 -14.84 -11.04 -23.77
N PRO A 187 -15.14 -12.33 -23.59
CA PRO A 187 -16.21 -12.95 -24.35
C PRO A 187 -17.46 -12.09 -24.19
N SER A 188 -18.08 -11.71 -25.30
CA SER A 188 -19.31 -10.92 -25.30
C SER A 188 -20.31 -11.58 -24.35
N GLY A 189 -20.67 -10.88 -23.26
CA GLY A 189 -21.63 -11.37 -22.26
C GLY A 189 -21.05 -11.86 -20.93
N VAL A 190 -19.73 -11.82 -20.71
CA VAL A 190 -19.18 -12.11 -19.36
C VAL A 190 -19.24 -10.86 -18.49
N PRO A 191 -19.87 -10.91 -17.29
CA PRO A 191 -19.89 -9.79 -16.37
C PRO A 191 -18.48 -9.41 -15.91
N ALA A 192 -18.23 -8.10 -15.76
CA ALA A 192 -16.97 -7.62 -15.21
C ALA A 192 -16.77 -8.15 -13.77
N LEU A 193 -15.52 -8.45 -13.42
CA LEU A 193 -15.17 -9.02 -12.12
C LEU A 193 -15.33 -7.99 -11.01
N PRO A 194 -16.12 -8.27 -9.96
CA PRO A 194 -16.36 -7.36 -8.86
C PRO A 194 -15.26 -7.45 -7.80
N LEU A 195 -14.03 -7.07 -8.18
CA LEU A 195 -12.85 -7.09 -7.32
C LEU A 195 -12.89 -6.00 -6.25
N ARG A 196 -12.48 -6.34 -5.03
CA ARG A 196 -12.25 -5.39 -3.93
C ARG A 196 -10.81 -4.90 -3.90
N THR A 197 -9.85 -5.76 -4.24
CA THR A 197 -8.43 -5.44 -4.24
C THR A 197 -7.78 -5.87 -5.54
N LEU A 198 -7.01 -4.96 -6.14
CA LEU A 198 -6.22 -5.21 -7.33
C LEU A 198 -4.79 -4.69 -7.12
N THR A 199 -3.79 -5.55 -7.34
CA THR A 199 -2.38 -5.17 -7.37
C THR A 199 -1.78 -5.63 -8.69
N LEU A 200 -1.23 -4.70 -9.48
CA LEU A 200 -0.58 -4.95 -10.76
C LEU A 200 0.83 -4.35 -10.75
N GLU A 201 1.82 -5.17 -10.42
CA GLU A 201 3.23 -4.80 -10.41
C GLU A 201 3.96 -5.49 -11.56
N PHE A 202 4.50 -4.70 -12.47
CA PHE A 202 5.24 -5.15 -13.64
C PHE A 202 6.74 -5.26 -13.31
N ASN A 203 7.45 -6.16 -13.99
CA ASN A 203 8.87 -6.41 -13.71
C ASN A 203 9.76 -5.28 -14.26
N GLY A 204 10.85 -4.96 -13.56
CA GLY A 204 11.76 -3.84 -13.86
C GLY A 204 11.59 -2.61 -12.94
N TYR A 205 10.68 -2.68 -11.97
CA TYR A 205 10.22 -1.49 -11.22
C TYR A 205 10.41 -1.55 -9.69
N ASN A 206 10.96 -2.66 -9.16
CA ASN A 206 11.35 -2.78 -7.75
C ASN A 206 12.81 -2.36 -7.57
N ASP A 207 13.08 -1.62 -6.48
CA ASP A 207 14.32 -0.92 -6.10
C ASP A 207 15.64 -1.71 -6.18
N GLN A 208 15.63 -2.99 -6.51
CA GLN A 208 16.81 -3.86 -6.46
C GLN A 208 17.57 -4.02 -7.77
N ARG A 209 17.06 -3.60 -8.94
CA ARG A 209 17.86 -3.60 -10.18
C ARG A 209 17.54 -2.41 -11.08
N ARG A 210 18.55 -1.54 -11.24
CA ARG A 210 18.65 -0.39 -12.16
C ARG A 210 18.60 -0.78 -13.64
N LEU A 211 17.67 -1.64 -14.05
CA LEU A 211 17.41 -1.91 -15.46
C LEU A 211 16.18 -1.12 -15.82
N ARG A 212 16.36 0.18 -16.15
CA ARG A 212 15.29 0.98 -16.75
C ARG A 212 14.82 0.25 -18.02
N PRO A 213 13.59 -0.28 -18.06
CA PRO A 213 13.10 -0.89 -19.29
C PRO A 213 13.06 0.17 -20.40
N PRO A 214 13.34 -0.20 -21.66
CA PRO A 214 13.35 0.76 -22.75
C PRO A 214 11.98 1.47 -22.91
N PRO A 215 11.95 2.75 -23.35
CA PRO A 215 10.71 3.51 -23.55
C PRO A 215 9.70 2.89 -24.53
N SER A 216 10.12 1.92 -25.34
CA SER A 216 9.28 1.15 -26.28
C SER A 216 8.27 0.23 -25.57
N PHE A 217 8.50 -0.09 -24.29
CA PHE A 217 7.63 -0.97 -23.51
C PHE A 217 6.32 -0.31 -23.07
N ALA A 218 6.27 1.02 -23.00
CA ALA A 218 5.07 1.75 -22.57
C ALA A 218 3.83 1.41 -23.42
N ARG A 219 3.98 1.21 -24.74
CA ARG A 219 2.84 0.89 -25.61
C ARG A 219 2.28 -0.51 -25.36
N ILE A 220 3.15 -1.48 -25.07
CA ILE A 220 2.77 -2.86 -24.75
C ILE A 220 2.12 -2.91 -23.37
N GLU A 221 2.70 -2.21 -22.40
CA GLU A 221 2.15 -2.03 -21.06
C GLU A 221 0.73 -1.46 -21.11
N ALA A 222 0.51 -0.41 -21.90
CA ALA A 222 -0.82 0.17 -22.08
C ALA A 222 -1.85 -0.86 -22.56
N ILE A 223 -1.47 -1.73 -23.51
CA ILE A 223 -2.34 -2.78 -24.04
C ILE A 223 -2.67 -3.81 -22.95
N VAL A 224 -1.67 -4.25 -22.17
CA VAL A 224 -1.87 -5.24 -21.10
C VAL A 224 -2.74 -4.66 -19.98
N VAL A 225 -2.44 -3.45 -19.52
CA VAL A 225 -3.22 -2.74 -18.49
C VAL A 225 -4.67 -2.54 -18.94
N GLN A 226 -4.89 -2.13 -20.20
CA GLN A 226 -6.25 -2.00 -20.74
C GLN A 226 -7.03 -3.32 -20.75
N ARG A 227 -6.35 -4.47 -20.97
CA ARG A 227 -7.01 -5.77 -20.91
C ARG A 227 -7.48 -6.10 -19.49
N PHE A 228 -6.65 -5.85 -18.48
CA PHE A 228 -7.09 -6.00 -17.07
C PHE A 228 -8.27 -5.08 -16.75
N PHE A 229 -8.17 -3.80 -17.11
CA PHE A 229 -9.20 -2.80 -16.83
C PHE A 229 -10.56 -3.10 -17.48
N ARG A 230 -10.58 -3.80 -18.62
CA ARG A 230 -11.83 -4.25 -19.28
C ARG A 230 -12.50 -5.42 -18.57
N LEU A 231 -11.75 -6.22 -17.81
CA LEU A 231 -12.27 -7.38 -17.11
C LEU A 231 -12.79 -7.06 -15.71
N ILE A 232 -12.57 -5.85 -15.21
CA ILE A 232 -12.77 -5.50 -13.80
C ILE A 232 -13.79 -4.39 -13.69
N GLU A 233 -14.72 -4.52 -12.76
CA GLU A 233 -15.71 -3.49 -12.47
C GLU A 233 -15.09 -2.41 -11.55
N PRO A 234 -14.81 -1.19 -12.05
CA PRO A 234 -14.02 -0.21 -11.31
C PRO A 234 -14.72 0.29 -10.03
N THR A 235 -16.05 0.30 -10.01
CA THR A 235 -16.88 0.77 -8.89
C THR A 235 -16.78 -0.13 -7.66
N THR A 236 -16.35 -1.38 -7.81
CA THR A 236 -16.26 -2.36 -6.71
C THR A 236 -14.93 -2.31 -5.95
N LEU A 237 -13.91 -1.68 -6.53
CA LEU A 237 -12.57 -1.61 -5.96
C LEU A 237 -12.50 -0.67 -4.76
N THR A 238 -11.88 -1.17 -3.68
CA THR A 238 -11.59 -0.40 -2.47
C THR A 238 -10.09 -0.19 -2.27
N SER A 239 -9.25 -1.07 -2.83
CA SER A 239 -7.79 -0.93 -2.81
C SER A 239 -7.20 -1.24 -4.17
N PHE A 240 -6.35 -0.34 -4.67
CA PHE A 240 -5.69 -0.47 -5.96
C PHE A 240 -4.21 -0.10 -5.85
N ALA A 241 -3.36 -1.00 -6.35
CA ALA A 241 -1.92 -0.81 -6.44
C ALA A 241 -1.47 -1.10 -7.89
N ILE A 242 -0.71 -0.19 -8.51
CA ILE A 242 -0.27 -0.35 -9.90
C ILE A 242 1.10 0.30 -10.15
N SER A 243 1.97 -0.39 -10.89
CA SER A 243 3.16 0.21 -11.49
C SER A 243 2.97 0.44 -12.99
N PHE A 244 3.39 1.59 -13.54
CA PHE A 244 3.31 1.87 -14.98
C PHE A 244 4.24 3.02 -15.40
N HIS A 245 4.55 3.14 -16.68
CA HIS A 245 5.28 4.28 -17.22
C HIS A 245 4.43 5.55 -17.23
N THR A 246 5.01 6.71 -16.90
CA THR A 246 4.32 8.03 -16.92
C THR A 246 3.56 8.33 -18.22
N ARG A 247 4.05 7.84 -19.37
CA ARG A 247 3.38 7.97 -20.68
C ARG A 247 1.95 7.41 -20.69
N ASN A 248 1.68 6.38 -19.89
CA ASN A 248 0.39 5.71 -19.79
C ASN A 248 -0.56 6.37 -18.78
N PHE A 249 -0.10 7.42 -18.08
CA PHE A 249 -0.85 8.07 -17.01
C PHE A 249 -2.24 8.52 -17.45
N GLY A 250 -2.40 9.06 -18.67
CA GLY A 250 -3.70 9.54 -19.14
C GLY A 250 -4.77 8.44 -19.22
N GLY A 251 -4.39 7.23 -19.61
CA GLY A 251 -5.33 6.09 -19.67
C GLY A 251 -5.61 5.53 -18.27
N VAL A 252 -4.57 5.42 -17.45
CA VAL A 252 -4.66 4.89 -16.08
C VAL A 252 -5.46 5.82 -15.18
N SER A 253 -5.19 7.12 -15.20
CA SER A 253 -5.88 8.11 -14.36
C SER A 253 -7.37 8.22 -14.71
N LYS A 254 -7.72 8.16 -16.00
CA LYS A 254 -9.12 8.13 -16.43
C LYS A 254 -9.84 6.90 -15.88
N TRP A 255 -9.22 5.73 -15.88
CA TRP A 255 -9.83 4.53 -15.31
C TRP A 255 -9.93 4.59 -13.79
N ILE A 256 -8.88 5.05 -13.10
CA ILE A 256 -8.90 5.28 -11.64
C ILE A 256 -10.02 6.23 -11.24
N SER A 257 -10.30 7.27 -12.03
CA SER A 257 -11.38 8.22 -11.75
C SER A 257 -12.78 7.57 -11.71
N ALA A 258 -12.96 6.39 -12.33
CA ALA A 258 -14.20 5.61 -12.25
C ALA A 258 -14.30 4.74 -10.97
N CYS A 259 -13.23 4.60 -10.19
CA CYS A 259 -13.19 3.83 -8.95
C CYS A 259 -13.73 4.63 -7.75
N VAL A 260 -15.01 5.00 -7.78
CA VAL A 260 -15.63 5.91 -6.79
C VAL A 260 -15.58 5.42 -5.32
N ASN A 261 -15.43 4.10 -5.10
CA ASN A 261 -15.34 3.48 -3.78
C ASN A 261 -13.89 3.24 -3.30
N LEU A 262 -12.91 3.77 -4.04
CA LEU A 262 -11.50 3.55 -3.74
C LEU A 262 -11.11 4.23 -2.42
N ARG A 263 -10.52 3.45 -1.51
CA ARG A 263 -10.02 3.87 -0.20
C ARG A 263 -8.50 3.93 -0.15
N SER A 264 -7.82 3.08 -0.91
CA SER A 264 -6.36 3.02 -0.97
C SER A 264 -5.91 3.01 -2.42
N LEU A 265 -5.09 3.99 -2.80
CA LEU A 265 -4.42 4.06 -4.08
C LEU A 265 -2.91 4.11 -3.88
N VAL A 266 -2.20 3.15 -4.48
CA VAL A 266 -0.74 3.16 -4.57
C VAL A 266 -0.36 3.08 -6.05
N ALA A 267 0.33 4.09 -6.57
CA ALA A 267 0.78 4.12 -7.94
C ALA A 267 2.29 4.35 -7.99
N TRP A 268 3.00 3.49 -8.71
CA TRP A 268 4.42 3.66 -9.01
C TRP A 268 4.58 4.06 -10.47
N MET A 269 4.91 5.33 -10.69
CA MET A 269 5.05 5.92 -12.01
C MET A 269 6.52 5.98 -12.40
N GLN A 270 6.86 5.31 -13.48
CA GLN A 270 8.24 5.10 -13.90
C GLN A 270 8.65 6.08 -15.00
N ASP A 271 9.95 6.40 -15.03
CA ASP A 271 10.60 7.25 -16.04
C ASP A 271 9.98 8.63 -16.24
N GLY A 272 9.45 9.25 -15.18
CA GLY A 272 9.00 10.63 -15.28
C GLY A 272 8.54 11.26 -13.98
N ASP A 273 8.50 12.59 -14.02
CA ASP A 273 8.03 13.44 -12.94
C ASP A 273 6.51 13.61 -12.98
N LEU A 274 5.87 13.68 -11.80
CA LEU A 274 4.43 13.87 -11.66
C LEU A 274 4.00 15.33 -11.81
N THR A 275 4.93 16.26 -11.61
CA THR A 275 4.73 17.71 -11.65
C THR A 275 3.92 18.18 -12.88
N PRO A 276 4.24 17.76 -14.13
CA PRO A 276 3.48 18.17 -15.32
C PRO A 276 2.06 17.60 -15.38
N TYR A 277 1.77 16.57 -14.58
CA TYR A 277 0.49 15.88 -14.55
C TYR A 277 -0.43 16.33 -13.42
N THR A 278 -0.04 17.34 -12.63
CA THR A 278 -0.80 17.83 -11.47
C THR A 278 -2.26 18.14 -11.79
N SER A 279 -2.56 18.83 -12.91
CA SER A 279 -3.93 19.12 -13.34
C SER A 279 -4.77 17.87 -13.62
N ARG A 280 -4.15 16.84 -14.24
CA ARG A 280 -4.80 15.55 -14.48
C ARG A 280 -4.97 14.75 -13.19
N LEU A 281 -4.01 14.81 -12.27
CA LEU A 281 -4.13 14.23 -10.94
C LEU A 281 -5.31 14.83 -10.17
N THR A 282 -5.51 16.14 -10.27
CA THR A 282 -6.69 16.81 -9.71
C THR A 282 -7.98 16.20 -10.27
N SER A 283 -8.10 16.06 -11.59
CA SER A 283 -9.28 15.45 -12.23
C SER A 283 -9.51 13.99 -11.82
N MET A 284 -8.44 13.24 -11.58
CA MET A 284 -8.49 11.85 -11.14
C MET A 284 -9.01 11.70 -9.72
N ILE A 285 -8.67 12.63 -8.82
CA ILE A 285 -8.96 12.53 -7.39
C ILE A 285 -10.36 13.05 -7.02
N VAL A 286 -10.89 14.05 -7.74
CA VAL A 286 -12.22 14.63 -7.49
C VAL A 286 -13.33 13.58 -7.23
N PRO A 287 -13.45 12.48 -8.01
CA PRO A 287 -14.47 11.45 -7.75
C PRO A 287 -14.16 10.54 -6.54
N LEU A 288 -12.93 10.50 -6.03
CA LEU A 288 -12.44 9.54 -5.02
C LEU A 288 -12.71 10.00 -3.58
N ARG A 289 -13.96 10.31 -3.25
CA ARG A 289 -14.34 10.95 -1.97
C ARG A 289 -14.06 10.10 -0.72
N GLN A 290 -13.95 8.78 -0.87
CA GLN A 290 -13.70 7.84 0.23
C GLN A 290 -12.21 7.52 0.44
N MET A 291 -11.32 8.18 -0.33
CA MET A 291 -9.90 7.87 -0.30
C MET A 291 -9.26 8.21 1.06
N ARG A 292 -8.65 7.19 1.67
CA ARG A 292 -7.90 7.28 2.93
C ARG A 292 -6.40 7.24 2.73
N ARG A 293 -5.92 6.53 1.71
CA ARG A 293 -4.49 6.41 1.41
C ARG A 293 -4.25 6.76 -0.05
N LEU A 294 -3.41 7.76 -0.28
CA LEU A 294 -2.93 8.16 -1.60
C LEU A 294 -1.41 8.14 -1.59
N GLU A 295 -0.82 7.23 -2.36
CA GLU A 295 0.62 7.14 -2.55
C GLU A 295 0.95 7.12 -4.03
N LEU A 296 1.60 8.17 -4.51
CA LEU A 296 2.02 8.33 -5.89
C LEU A 296 3.53 8.50 -5.91
N TYR A 297 4.23 7.44 -6.26
CA TYR A 297 5.66 7.41 -6.42
C TYR A 297 6.03 7.76 -7.86
N GLY A 298 7.11 8.51 -8.04
CA GLY A 298 7.67 8.90 -9.34
C GLY A 298 9.16 8.55 -9.41
N ASP A 299 9.74 8.54 -10.62
CA ASP A 299 11.19 8.41 -10.75
C ASP A 299 11.88 9.70 -10.28
N ARG A 300 12.44 9.63 -9.07
CA ARG A 300 13.16 10.73 -8.42
C ARG A 300 14.52 11.03 -9.02
N SER A 301 15.03 10.17 -9.90
CA SER A 301 16.30 10.36 -10.61
C SER A 301 16.17 11.22 -11.87
N VAL A 302 14.94 11.54 -12.30
CA VAL A 302 14.70 12.50 -13.38
C VAL A 302 14.94 13.90 -12.80
N GLN A 303 16.13 14.46 -13.05
CA GLN A 303 16.41 15.86 -12.76
C GLN A 303 15.42 16.73 -13.55
N TYR A 304 14.52 17.40 -12.83
CA TYR A 304 13.63 18.36 -13.44
C TYR A 304 14.46 19.51 -13.99
N ARG A 305 14.09 20.00 -15.19
CA ARG A 305 14.85 21.04 -15.89
C ARG A 305 15.11 22.21 -14.96
N SER A 306 16.38 22.59 -14.88
CA SER A 306 16.95 23.53 -13.93
C SER A 306 16.40 24.95 -13.97
N ASN A 307 15.65 25.34 -15.00
CA ASN A 307 15.17 26.71 -15.17
C ASN A 307 13.69 26.68 -15.55
N LEU A 308 12.79 26.57 -14.57
CA LEU A 308 11.41 26.98 -14.78
C LEU A 308 11.39 28.51 -14.95
N SER A 309 10.66 28.98 -15.95
CA SER A 309 10.33 30.40 -16.01
C SER A 309 9.38 30.77 -14.86
N GLU A 310 9.39 32.03 -14.43
CA GLU A 310 8.49 32.54 -13.39
C GLU A 310 7.00 32.24 -13.71
N GLY A 311 6.63 32.31 -15.00
CA GLY A 311 5.28 31.93 -15.45
C GLY A 311 4.94 30.45 -15.24
N GLU A 312 5.91 29.55 -15.45
CA GLU A 312 5.71 28.11 -15.22
C GLU A 312 5.69 27.77 -13.72
N GLU A 313 6.50 28.45 -12.90
CA GLU A 313 6.45 28.32 -11.43
C GLU A 313 5.09 28.76 -10.88
N ASN A 314 4.57 29.90 -11.35
CA ASN A 314 3.25 30.41 -10.96
C ASN A 314 2.12 29.46 -11.40
N LEU A 315 2.18 28.97 -12.64
CA LEU A 315 1.21 27.99 -13.13
C LEU A 315 1.24 26.70 -12.28
N HIS A 316 2.45 26.25 -11.91
CA HIS A 316 2.62 25.07 -11.09
C HIS A 316 2.09 25.27 -9.66
N ALA A 317 2.36 26.43 -9.06
CA ALA A 317 1.81 26.81 -7.76
C ALA A 317 0.27 26.79 -7.77
N VAL A 318 -0.36 27.38 -8.80
CA VAL A 318 -1.82 27.34 -8.98
C VAL A 318 -2.34 25.92 -9.12
N CYS A 319 -1.68 25.08 -9.94
CA CYS A 319 -2.07 23.68 -10.10
C CYS A 319 -1.95 22.89 -8.79
N LEU A 320 -0.86 23.12 -8.03
CA LEU A 320 -0.61 22.46 -6.75
C LEU A 320 -1.64 22.87 -5.70
N SER A 321 -1.97 24.17 -5.61
CA SER A 321 -3.02 24.65 -4.70
C SER A 321 -4.36 23.98 -5.02
N ALA A 322 -4.79 24.03 -6.29
CA ALA A 322 -6.04 23.42 -6.73
C ALA A 322 -6.08 21.91 -6.45
N PHE A 323 -4.95 21.22 -6.65
CA PHE A 323 -4.82 19.80 -6.32
C PHE A 323 -5.01 19.53 -4.82
N LEU A 324 -4.30 20.26 -3.95
CA LEU A 324 -4.33 20.08 -2.50
C LEU A 324 -5.71 20.44 -1.90
N ASP A 325 -6.36 21.47 -2.43
CA ASP A 325 -7.70 21.91 -2.00
C ASP A 325 -8.77 20.87 -2.32
N LEU A 326 -8.60 20.10 -3.41
CA LEU A 326 -9.53 19.07 -3.84
C LEU A 326 -9.25 17.68 -3.25
N LEU A 327 -8.22 17.55 -2.38
CA LEU A 327 -7.95 16.29 -1.68
C LEU A 327 -9.11 15.93 -0.73
N PRO A 328 -9.55 14.65 -0.71
CA PRO A 328 -10.63 14.20 0.16
C PRO A 328 -10.36 14.47 1.64
N THR A 329 -11.39 14.87 2.38
CA THR A 329 -11.30 15.10 3.83
C THR A 329 -11.14 13.83 4.66
N THR A 330 -11.34 12.68 4.03
CA THR A 330 -11.19 11.33 4.58
C THR A 330 -9.74 10.83 4.56
N LEU A 331 -8.80 11.59 3.96
CA LEU A 331 -7.41 11.19 3.76
C LEU A 331 -6.64 11.07 5.09
N VAL A 332 -6.03 9.91 5.30
CA VAL A 332 -5.17 9.54 6.45
C VAL A 332 -3.70 9.64 6.06
N THR A 333 -3.34 9.14 4.88
CA THR A 333 -1.96 9.13 4.39
C THR A 333 -1.89 9.77 3.00
N PHE A 334 -1.00 10.73 2.87
CA PHE A 334 -0.71 11.45 1.63
C PHE A 334 0.78 11.33 1.32
N ASN A 335 1.15 10.70 0.22
CA ASN A 335 2.53 10.66 -0.24
C ASN A 335 2.55 10.85 -1.74
N VAL A 336 3.06 11.98 -2.21
CA VAL A 336 3.03 12.28 -3.65
C VAL A 336 4.37 12.87 -4.07
N ALA A 337 5.00 12.23 -5.05
CA ALA A 337 6.22 12.69 -5.68
C ALA A 337 5.96 13.83 -6.71
N ILE A 338 5.19 14.84 -6.33
CA ILE A 338 5.10 16.12 -7.06
C ILE A 338 6.21 17.02 -6.52
N TRP A 339 6.96 17.66 -7.41
CA TRP A 339 8.00 18.60 -7.03
C TRP A 339 7.38 19.96 -6.67
N ALA A 340 7.58 20.44 -5.45
CA ALA A 340 7.19 21.75 -4.98
C ALA A 340 8.45 22.63 -4.80
N PRO A 341 8.80 23.48 -5.79
CA PRO A 341 9.98 24.34 -5.70
C PRO A 341 9.91 25.31 -4.52
N ALA A 342 11.06 25.89 -4.17
CA ALA A 342 11.17 26.91 -3.13
C ALA A 342 10.20 28.09 -3.38
N GLY A 343 9.75 28.75 -2.31
CA GLY A 343 8.83 29.89 -2.41
C GLY A 343 7.36 29.48 -2.24
N ASP A 344 6.50 29.93 -3.15
CA ASP A 344 5.03 29.86 -3.00
C ASP A 344 4.51 28.42 -2.91
N CYS A 345 5.10 27.46 -3.64
CA CYS A 345 4.70 26.05 -3.58
C CYS A 345 4.90 25.44 -2.18
N CYS A 346 6.02 25.77 -1.50
CA CYS A 346 6.23 25.39 -0.11
C CYS A 346 5.22 26.08 0.82
N GLY A 347 4.91 27.36 0.58
CA GLY A 347 3.90 28.12 1.32
C GLY A 347 2.52 27.46 1.25
N ILE A 348 2.12 27.04 0.04
CA ILE A 348 0.87 26.33 -0.23
C ILE A 348 0.81 25.01 0.55
N PHE A 349 1.88 24.19 0.51
CA PHE A 349 1.90 22.93 1.26
C PHE A 349 1.82 23.15 2.77
N LYS A 350 2.54 24.15 3.31
CA LYS A 350 2.43 24.53 4.73
C LYS A 350 1.01 24.96 5.10
N ALA A 351 0.36 25.76 4.25
CA ALA A 351 -1.03 26.19 4.45
C ALA A 351 -1.99 24.99 4.46
N PHE A 352 -1.83 24.06 3.51
CA PHE A 352 -2.58 22.79 3.49
C PHE A 352 -2.43 22.01 4.80
N LEU A 353 -1.21 21.81 5.30
CA LEU A 353 -0.98 21.10 6.57
C LEU A 353 -1.64 21.81 7.75
N ARG A 354 -1.58 23.14 7.83
CA ARG A 354 -2.26 23.92 8.88
C ARG A 354 -3.76 23.67 8.88
N CYS A 355 -4.40 23.70 7.71
CA CYS A 355 -5.82 23.41 7.56
C CYS A 355 -6.18 21.96 7.96
N ARG A 356 -5.22 21.03 7.88
CA ARG A 356 -5.40 19.61 8.22
C ARG A 356 -4.88 19.23 9.61
N LEU A 357 -4.48 20.18 10.45
CA LEU A 357 -3.96 19.87 11.78
C LEU A 357 -5.07 19.34 12.71
N TYR A 358 -6.20 20.04 12.76
CA TYR A 358 -7.35 19.71 13.61
C TYR A 358 -8.52 19.17 12.79
N ASN A 359 -9.36 18.33 13.41
CA ASN A 359 -10.57 17.76 12.80
C ASN A 359 -10.35 17.03 11.45
N SER A 360 -9.10 16.74 11.10
CA SER A 360 -8.71 16.01 9.91
C SER A 360 -8.03 14.70 10.31
N PRO A 361 -8.34 13.59 9.60
CA PRO A 361 -7.75 12.28 9.88
C PRO A 361 -6.34 12.13 9.28
N LEU A 362 -5.81 13.15 8.61
CA LEU A 362 -4.48 13.11 7.98
C LEU A 362 -3.39 12.95 9.05
N LEU A 363 -2.60 11.89 8.99
CA LEU A 363 -1.54 11.58 9.95
C LEU A 363 -0.15 11.81 9.37
N ALA A 364 0.02 11.51 8.08
CA ALA A 364 1.28 11.65 7.39
C ALA A 364 1.08 12.28 6.02
N ALA A 365 1.96 13.23 5.68
CA ALA A 365 1.99 13.90 4.39
C ALA A 365 3.42 13.98 3.88
N THR A 366 3.68 13.55 2.65
CA THR A 366 4.99 13.64 2.01
C THR A 366 4.87 14.29 0.65
N ILE A 367 5.75 15.26 0.38
CA ILE A 367 5.90 15.93 -0.91
C ILE A 367 7.38 16.09 -1.22
N ASP A 368 7.74 16.11 -2.50
CA ASP A 368 9.12 16.41 -2.88
C ASP A 368 9.29 17.92 -3.03
N SER A 369 10.42 18.46 -2.58
CA SER A 369 10.71 19.90 -2.57
C SER A 369 12.17 20.19 -2.94
N ALA A 370 12.51 21.46 -3.16
CA ALA A 370 13.87 21.89 -3.46
C ALA A 370 14.67 22.13 -2.16
N ALA A 371 15.94 21.70 -2.13
CA ALA A 371 16.95 22.11 -1.16
C ALA A 371 18.00 22.97 -1.88
N GLY A 372 18.08 24.26 -1.51
CA GLY A 372 18.96 25.20 -2.18
C GLY A 372 18.61 25.36 -3.68
N ARG A 373 19.63 25.53 -4.52
CA ARG A 373 19.44 25.77 -5.96
C ARG A 373 19.24 24.51 -6.81
N TRP A 374 19.54 23.30 -6.32
CA TRP A 374 19.74 22.17 -7.25
C TRP A 374 19.32 20.76 -6.78
N ASP A 375 18.91 20.53 -5.52
CA ASP A 375 18.63 19.16 -5.04
C ASP A 375 17.16 18.92 -4.66
N ARG A 376 16.59 17.80 -5.13
CA ARG A 376 15.23 17.35 -4.79
C ARG A 376 15.27 16.56 -3.48
N ILE A 377 14.67 17.10 -2.43
CA ILE A 377 14.49 16.45 -1.12
C ILE A 377 13.05 15.95 -0.96
N SER A 378 12.86 14.87 -0.22
CA SER A 378 11.50 14.46 0.16
C SER A 378 11.22 14.97 1.56
N VAL A 379 10.19 15.80 1.69
CA VAL A 379 9.77 16.40 2.95
C VAL A 379 8.58 15.61 3.48
N THR A 380 8.75 15.01 4.65
CA THR A 380 7.72 14.26 5.36
C THR A 380 7.20 15.06 6.54
N ALA A 381 5.90 15.09 6.73
CA ALA A 381 5.20 15.72 7.84
C ALA A 381 4.40 14.66 8.59
N ASN A 382 4.69 14.47 9.88
CA ASN A 382 3.99 13.53 10.75
C ASN A 382 3.21 14.29 11.83
N LYS A 383 1.93 13.95 12.00
CA LYS A 383 1.06 14.55 13.02
C LYS A 383 1.39 13.95 14.39
N GLN A 384 1.66 14.83 15.34
CA GLN A 384 1.98 14.47 16.72
C GLN A 384 0.98 15.10 17.69
N ARG A 385 0.73 14.40 18.79
CA ARG A 385 -0.06 14.90 19.91
C ARG A 385 0.75 14.96 21.19
N LEU A 386 0.39 15.88 22.06
CA LEU A 386 1.01 16.01 23.37
C LEU A 386 0.35 15.02 24.33
N THR A 387 1.10 14.03 24.81
CA THR A 387 0.66 13.08 25.82
C THR A 387 1.24 13.44 27.19
N SER A 388 0.43 13.28 28.23
CA SER A 388 0.87 13.35 29.62
C SER A 388 1.01 11.93 30.13
N GLN A 389 2.18 11.54 30.62
CA GLN A 389 2.30 10.30 31.39
C GLN A 389 1.83 10.56 32.82
N ASP A 390 0.97 9.69 33.34
CA ASP A 390 0.44 9.79 34.70
C ASP A 390 1.58 9.78 35.74
N GLY A 391 1.50 10.71 36.69
CA GLY A 391 2.33 10.70 37.90
C GLY A 391 3.61 11.54 37.87
N ARG A 392 4.11 12.00 36.73
CA ARG A 392 5.21 12.99 36.66
C ARG A 392 4.96 14.00 35.54
N ARG A 393 5.22 15.29 35.77
CA ARG A 393 5.01 16.44 34.87
C ARG A 393 5.79 16.40 33.53
N ARG A 394 6.07 15.23 32.96
CA ARG A 394 6.79 15.10 31.69
C ARG A 394 5.79 14.99 30.56
N ARG A 395 5.63 16.10 29.82
CA ARG A 395 4.85 16.12 28.58
C ARG A 395 5.72 15.59 27.46
N THR A 396 5.25 14.57 26.74
CA THR A 396 5.96 13.98 25.61
C THR A 396 5.11 14.09 24.36
N TRP A 397 5.75 14.36 23.23
CA TRP A 397 5.08 14.30 21.94
C TRP A 397 5.12 12.86 21.45
N SER A 398 3.97 12.33 21.07
CA SER A 398 3.85 11.02 20.44
C SER A 398 3.18 11.15 19.08
N ASN A 399 3.60 10.32 18.12
CA ASN A 399 2.90 10.21 16.85
C ASN A 399 1.45 9.77 17.10
N VAL A 400 0.52 10.33 16.33
CA VAL A 400 -0.89 9.92 16.41
C VAL A 400 -1.07 8.63 15.65
N GLY A 401 -1.58 7.60 16.32
CA GLY A 401 -1.88 6.31 15.70
C GLY A 401 -3.17 6.34 14.88
N GLU A 402 -3.30 5.47 13.88
CA GLU A 402 -4.51 5.36 13.04
C GLU A 402 -5.80 5.15 13.85
N TYR A 403 -5.71 4.46 14.99
CA TYR A 403 -6.84 4.17 15.88
C TYR A 403 -7.29 5.37 16.73
N GLU A 404 -6.47 6.42 16.84
CA GLU A 404 -6.77 7.59 17.69
C GLU A 404 -7.67 8.62 16.98
N GLY A 405 -7.87 8.48 15.66
CA GLY A 405 -8.77 9.30 14.88
C GLY A 405 -8.33 10.76 14.74
N THR A 406 -9.29 11.69 14.70
CA THR A 406 -9.04 13.13 14.52
C THR A 406 -8.75 13.83 15.84
N ILE A 407 -7.75 14.73 15.86
CA ILE A 407 -7.54 15.60 17.03
C ILE A 407 -8.57 16.71 16.98
N ARG A 408 -9.47 16.74 17.97
CA ARG A 408 -10.45 17.81 18.11
C ARG A 408 -9.78 19.08 18.59
N ARG A 409 -10.19 20.21 18.00
CA ARG A 409 -9.89 21.51 18.56
C ARG A 409 -10.66 21.63 19.87
N THR A 410 -9.99 21.82 20.99
CA THR A 410 -10.67 22.26 22.22
C THR A 410 -11.24 23.64 21.96
N THR A 411 -12.56 23.79 22.08
CA THR A 411 -13.24 25.08 22.03
C THR A 411 -12.58 26.00 23.06
N PRO A 412 -12.18 27.24 22.70
CA PRO A 412 -11.75 28.17 23.72
C PRO A 412 -12.91 28.38 24.71
N PRO A 413 -12.67 28.32 26.03
CA PRO A 413 -13.66 28.76 27.00
C PRO A 413 -13.76 30.28 26.88
N SER A 414 -14.69 30.76 26.07
CA SER A 414 -15.08 32.16 26.01
C SER A 414 -16.54 32.26 25.58
N GLU A 415 -17.42 31.72 26.43
CA GLU A 415 -18.83 32.12 26.58
C GLU A 415 -19.17 32.36 28.07
N LEU A 416 -18.16 32.63 28.89
CA LEU A 416 -18.35 33.16 30.24
C LEU A 416 -17.55 34.46 30.34
N ALA A 417 -18.29 35.57 30.18
CA ALA A 417 -18.02 36.93 30.63
C ALA A 417 -16.58 37.49 30.50
N CYS A 418 -16.40 38.50 29.66
CA CYS A 418 -15.96 39.84 30.11
C CYS A 418 -16.01 40.85 28.94
N GLU A 419 -16.42 42.05 29.31
CA GLU A 419 -16.69 43.26 28.51
C GLU A 419 -15.49 43.82 27.72
N PRO A 420 -15.72 44.78 26.79
CA PRO A 420 -14.71 45.22 25.84
C PRO A 420 -13.79 46.25 26.48
N ALA A 421 -12.49 45.97 26.51
CA ALA A 421 -11.48 46.99 26.69
C ALA A 421 -10.33 46.72 25.72
N GLU A 422 -10.02 47.80 25.00
CA GLU A 422 -8.96 48.02 24.02
C GLU A 422 -7.67 47.27 24.35
N ASP A 423 -7.22 46.37 23.47
CA ASP A 423 -5.79 46.10 23.34
C ASP A 423 -5.43 45.55 21.94
N VAL A 424 -4.61 46.30 21.22
CA VAL A 424 -4.20 46.07 19.83
C VAL A 424 -2.95 45.17 19.83
N TRP A 425 -3.13 43.88 20.11
CA TRP A 425 -2.12 42.77 20.07
C TRP A 425 -0.85 42.98 20.93
N PRO A 426 -0.43 42.00 21.76
CA PRO A 426 0.52 41.02 21.25
C PRO A 426 0.41 39.60 21.84
N PHE A 427 1.14 38.66 21.25
CA PHE A 427 1.25 37.25 21.62
C PHE A 427 1.43 36.97 23.13
N ALA A 428 0.33 36.70 23.84
CA ALA A 428 0.39 36.16 25.19
C ALA A 428 0.76 34.66 25.16
N ALA A 429 1.85 34.32 25.83
CA ALA A 429 2.35 32.95 26.05
C ALA A 429 1.30 31.97 26.62
N SER A 430 0.21 32.47 27.21
CA SER A 430 -0.94 31.70 27.68
C SER A 430 -1.74 30.99 26.57
N ARG A 431 -1.59 31.38 25.29
CA ARG A 431 -2.15 30.61 24.17
C ARG A 431 -1.28 29.43 23.73
N ARG A 432 0.01 29.38 24.12
CA ARG A 432 0.91 28.25 23.81
C ARG A 432 0.64 27.02 24.68
N GLU A 433 -0.05 27.17 25.81
CA GLU A 433 -0.41 26.06 26.70
C GLU A 433 -1.53 25.15 26.18
N ARG A 434 -2.16 25.51 25.05
CA ARG A 434 -3.29 24.77 24.46
C ARG A 434 -2.97 24.09 23.12
N VAL A 435 -1.69 23.98 22.75
CA VAL A 435 -1.30 23.24 21.54
C VAL A 435 -1.19 21.76 21.90
N SER A 436 -2.28 21.02 21.69
CA SER A 436 -2.34 19.57 21.89
C SER A 436 -1.85 18.77 20.67
N ALA A 437 -1.62 19.44 19.53
CA ALA A 437 -1.25 18.85 18.26
C ALA A 437 -0.21 19.68 17.51
N ARG A 438 0.70 19.02 16.78
CA ARG A 438 1.66 19.68 15.87
C ARG A 438 1.97 18.80 14.65
N TRP A 439 2.53 19.42 13.62
CA TRP A 439 3.21 18.71 12.53
C TRP A 439 4.72 18.71 12.79
N LEU A 440 5.31 17.52 12.91
CA LEU A 440 6.76 17.32 12.88
C LEU A 440 7.18 17.08 11.43
N MET A 441 7.94 18.01 10.88
CA MET A 441 8.52 17.96 9.55
C MET A 441 9.89 17.28 9.63
N SER A 442 10.25 16.50 8.63
CA SER A 442 11.58 15.95 8.41
C SER A 442 11.88 15.90 6.93
N TYR A 443 13.15 15.88 6.53
CA TYR A 443 13.52 15.67 5.14
C TYR A 443 14.54 14.55 4.99
N ARG A 444 14.63 14.01 3.77
CA ARG A 444 15.66 13.04 3.38
C ARG A 444 16.25 13.41 2.02
N PHE A 445 17.58 13.43 1.94
CA PHE A 445 18.32 13.58 0.68
C PHE A 445 18.37 12.26 -0.11
N TRP A 446 18.36 12.33 -1.45
CA TRP A 446 18.27 11.14 -2.32
C TRP A 446 19.53 10.82 -3.11
N ALA A 447 20.36 11.80 -3.46
CA ALA A 447 21.68 11.57 -4.06
C ALA A 447 22.45 12.90 -4.11
N GLY A 448 23.72 12.90 -3.67
CA GLY A 448 24.60 14.06 -3.79
C GLY A 448 25.58 14.13 -2.63
N TYR A 449 26.79 13.63 -2.84
CA TYR A 449 27.92 13.90 -1.97
C TYR A 449 28.20 15.43 -2.07
N CYS A 450 27.75 16.22 -1.11
CA CYS A 450 28.22 17.60 -0.99
C CYS A 450 29.64 17.53 -0.38
N GLU A 451 30.69 17.73 -1.19
CA GLU A 451 32.08 17.73 -0.72
C GLU A 451 32.35 18.74 0.42
N THR A 452 31.45 19.71 0.62
CA THR A 452 31.52 20.72 1.69
C THR A 452 30.58 20.48 2.88
N CYS A 453 29.63 19.54 2.77
CA CYS A 453 28.61 19.26 3.78
C CYS A 453 28.80 17.81 4.26
N TYR A 454 29.71 17.61 5.22
CA TYR A 454 30.14 16.28 5.69
C TYR A 454 29.14 15.58 6.62
N GLU A 455 27.87 15.97 6.65
CA GLU A 455 26.85 15.33 7.47
C GLU A 455 25.69 14.94 6.57
N SER A 456 25.28 13.67 6.63
CA SER A 456 23.96 13.25 6.20
C SER A 456 22.95 13.99 7.08
N ASP A 457 22.61 15.22 6.69
CA ASP A 457 21.72 16.09 7.42
C ASP A 457 20.29 15.52 7.31
N ASP A 458 19.95 14.56 8.17
CA ASP A 458 18.56 14.23 8.44
C ASP A 458 18.07 15.24 9.49
N GLY A 459 17.41 16.31 9.03
CA GLY A 459 16.85 17.36 9.89
C GLY A 459 15.37 17.15 10.19
N SER A 460 14.93 17.50 11.41
CA SER A 460 13.50 17.59 11.74
C SER A 460 13.15 18.92 12.45
N TRP A 461 11.97 19.48 12.15
CA TRP A 461 11.51 20.76 12.70
C TRP A 461 9.99 20.81 12.85
N GLU A 462 9.46 21.73 13.66
CA GLU A 462 8.02 21.93 13.77
C GLU A 462 7.53 22.96 12.74
N LEU A 463 6.35 22.75 12.18
CA LEU A 463 5.78 23.64 11.15
C LEU A 463 5.63 25.12 11.60
N ASP A 464 5.28 25.36 12.88
CA ASP A 464 4.94 26.70 13.41
C ASP A 464 5.95 27.24 14.46
N ARG A 465 6.90 26.42 14.92
CA ARG A 465 8.06 26.96 15.65
C ARG A 465 9.17 27.20 14.64
N GLY A 466 9.22 28.43 14.14
CA GLY A 466 10.40 28.90 13.44
C GLY A 466 11.66 28.57 14.24
N GLN A 467 12.68 28.09 13.51
CA GLN A 467 14.06 27.92 13.95
C GLN A 467 14.48 29.09 14.85
N GLN A 468 14.53 28.86 16.16
CA GLN A 468 15.51 29.53 16.99
C GLN A 468 16.77 28.66 16.89
N ASP A 469 17.86 29.24 16.40
CA ASP A 469 19.19 28.63 16.27
C ASP A 469 19.37 27.55 15.21
N ARG A 470 19.42 27.97 13.93
CA ARG A 470 20.66 28.01 13.12
C ARG A 470 20.33 28.29 11.66
N SER A 471 21.12 29.20 11.12
CA SER A 471 20.97 29.99 9.91
C SER A 471 21.38 29.26 8.63
N TRP A 472 20.76 28.13 8.33
CA TRP A 472 20.89 27.42 7.05
C TRP A 472 19.53 26.70 6.93
N TRP A 473 18.63 26.87 5.96
CA TRP A 473 18.70 27.11 4.52
C TRP A 473 17.28 27.58 4.12
N TRP A 474 17.15 28.55 3.19
CA TRP A 474 15.97 29.02 2.40
C TRP A 474 16.16 30.49 1.93
N ARG A 475 17.34 31.11 2.14
CA ARG A 475 17.68 32.38 1.50
C ARG A 475 18.43 32.13 0.20
N ASP A 476 17.85 32.57 -0.91
CA ASP A 476 18.58 32.85 -2.13
C ASP A 476 19.31 34.18 -1.92
N SER A 477 20.58 34.12 -1.50
CA SER A 477 21.39 35.32 -1.22
C SER A 477 21.62 36.22 -2.45
N GLU A 478 21.26 35.76 -3.65
CA GLU A 478 21.34 36.57 -4.87
C GLU A 478 20.04 37.32 -5.21
N LYS A 479 18.87 36.93 -4.67
CA LYS A 479 17.62 37.70 -4.85
C LYS A 479 17.54 38.96 -3.97
N GLU A 480 18.45 39.13 -3.02
CA GLU A 480 18.62 40.39 -2.27
C GLU A 480 19.72 41.31 -2.89
N ARG A 481 20.31 40.93 -4.03
CA ARG A 481 21.39 41.71 -4.69
C ARG A 481 21.11 42.14 -6.14
N LEU A 482 19.89 41.93 -6.65
CA LEU A 482 19.44 42.45 -7.94
C LEU A 482 18.29 43.42 -7.79
#